data_AF-A0A9P4HTN2-F1
#
_entry.id   AF-A0A9P4HTN2-F1
#
_cell.length_a   1.000
_cell.length_b   1.000
_cell.length_c   1.000
_cell.angle_alpha   90.00
_cell.angle_beta   90.00
_cell.angle_gamma   90.00
#
_symmetry.space_group_name_H-M   'P 1'
#
loop_
_entity.id
_entity.type
_entity.pdbx_description
1 polymer ?
#
loop_
_entity_poly.entity_id
_entity_poly.type
_entity_poly.pdbx_seq_one_letter_code
_entity_poly.pdbx_strand_id
1 'polypeptide(L)'
;SHDGTSDTCVVCLDHVSERAIAVPCNHHTFDFLCLVSWLQECSKCPLCKSEVSAVQYDFRSPSCFKTYKVRTTALSSEPAQSTTSLPHRYAPLPRRYRPARPVRRRSPPPGPDLALQRRRHVYSQDLYSLHVGSNRISQHSNITPTIFARTPVLQSRARTFIRRELRVFSFLYPEAAVAEASSASSATAETDRSTQRANNAEFLLEYIIAILKTVDIKGASGQAEEMLQEFLGRQAARLFLHELGAWLRSPYTNLGDWDSHVQYREPL
;
A
#
# COMPACT_ATOMS: atom_id res chain seq x y z
N SER A 1 17.47 -32.35 6.44
CA SER A 1 17.57 -31.05 5.74
C SER A 1 16.17 -30.58 5.42
N HIS A 2 15.58 -29.73 6.26
CA HIS A 2 14.28 -29.11 6.00
C HIS A 2 14.54 -27.66 5.58
N ASP A 3 14.27 -27.37 4.31
CA ASP A 3 14.52 -26.09 3.66
C ASP A 3 13.47 -25.06 4.09
N GLY A 4 13.85 -24.12 4.94
CA GLY A 4 12.96 -23.16 5.63
C GLY A 4 12.78 -21.83 4.88
N THR A 5 12.74 -21.83 3.55
CA THR A 5 12.89 -20.61 2.72
C THR A 5 11.65 -20.22 1.90
N SER A 6 10.44 -20.69 2.23
CA SER A 6 9.23 -20.43 1.42
C SER A 6 8.06 -19.78 2.17
N ASP A 7 8.34 -18.86 3.11
CA ASP A 7 7.33 -18.05 3.80
C ASP A 7 7.52 -16.54 3.59
N THR A 8 8.14 -16.15 2.48
CA THR A 8 8.27 -14.75 2.04
C THR A 8 7.42 -14.53 0.79
N CYS A 9 6.64 -13.46 0.76
CA CYS A 9 5.75 -13.12 -0.35
C CYS A 9 6.56 -12.49 -1.48
N VAL A 10 6.50 -13.01 -2.70
CA VAL A 10 7.29 -12.47 -3.84
C VAL A 10 6.82 -11.10 -4.34
N VAL A 11 5.66 -10.63 -3.88
CA VAL A 11 5.10 -9.33 -4.29
C VAL A 11 5.52 -8.21 -3.33
N CYS A 12 5.49 -8.45 -2.02
CA CYS A 12 5.90 -7.45 -1.02
C CYS A 12 7.29 -7.69 -0.42
N LEU A 13 7.90 -8.86 -0.70
CA LEU A 13 9.18 -9.33 -0.14
C LEU A 13 9.20 -9.44 1.40
N ASP A 14 8.03 -9.51 2.03
CA ASP A 14 7.84 -9.63 3.48
C ASP A 14 7.24 -11.01 3.84
N HIS A 15 7.15 -11.35 5.13
CA HIS A 15 6.59 -12.62 5.60
C HIS A 15 5.11 -12.80 5.18
N VAL A 16 4.78 -14.00 4.67
CA VAL A 16 3.41 -14.38 4.27
C VAL A 16 2.53 -14.52 5.53
N SER A 17 1.70 -13.51 5.79
CA SER A 17 0.77 -13.53 6.93
C SER A 17 -0.49 -14.34 6.64
N GLU A 18 -1.03 -14.22 5.43
CA GLU A 18 -2.18 -15.00 4.96
C GLU A 18 -1.87 -15.64 3.61
N ARG A 19 -1.59 -16.94 3.60
CA ARG A 19 -1.19 -17.64 2.38
C ARG A 19 -2.32 -17.69 1.36
N ALA A 20 -1.98 -17.37 0.11
CA ALA A 20 -2.90 -17.45 -1.01
C ALA A 20 -2.36 -18.29 -2.17
N ILE A 21 -3.24 -19.11 -2.75
CA ILE A 21 -2.92 -20.03 -3.85
C ILE A 21 -3.62 -19.56 -5.14
N ALA A 22 -2.84 -19.33 -6.19
CA ALA A 22 -3.34 -18.95 -7.50
C ALA A 22 -3.82 -20.16 -8.32
N VAL A 23 -5.10 -20.20 -8.71
CA VAL A 23 -5.68 -21.29 -9.52
C VAL A 23 -5.69 -20.88 -11.00
N PRO A 24 -5.21 -21.73 -11.94
CA PRO A 24 -4.88 -23.16 -11.80
C PRO A 24 -3.39 -23.46 -11.56
N CYS A 25 -2.51 -22.45 -11.57
CA CYS A 25 -1.06 -22.66 -11.54
C CYS A 25 -0.47 -23.09 -10.18
N ASN A 26 -1.26 -23.09 -9.10
CA ASN A 26 -0.93 -23.52 -7.74
C ASN A 26 0.30 -22.86 -7.08
N HIS A 27 0.74 -21.71 -7.61
CA HIS A 27 1.74 -20.89 -6.94
C HIS A 27 1.14 -20.30 -5.65
N HIS A 28 1.89 -20.43 -4.55
CA HIS A 28 1.40 -20.14 -3.20
C HIS A 28 2.33 -19.24 -2.38
N THR A 29 3.39 -18.71 -3.00
CA THR A 29 4.41 -17.84 -2.37
C THR A 29 3.93 -16.38 -2.35
N PHE A 30 2.69 -16.18 -1.95
CA PHE A 30 2.03 -14.89 -1.93
C PHE A 30 1.23 -14.72 -0.64
N ASP A 31 1.24 -13.50 -0.13
CA ASP A 31 0.19 -13.03 0.75
C ASP A 31 -1.09 -12.76 -0.05
N PHE A 32 -2.24 -13.09 0.54
CA PHE A 32 -3.56 -12.94 -0.09
C PHE A 32 -3.82 -11.55 -0.62
N LEU A 33 -3.54 -10.51 0.17
CA LEU A 33 -3.80 -9.13 -0.26
C LEU A 33 -2.87 -8.72 -1.39
N CYS A 34 -1.64 -9.20 -1.37
CA CYS A 34 -0.66 -8.94 -2.42
C CYS A 34 -1.08 -9.58 -3.76
N LEU A 35 -1.50 -10.85 -3.73
CA LEU A 35 -1.94 -11.56 -4.93
C LEU A 35 -3.25 -10.97 -5.49
N VAL A 36 -4.23 -10.65 -4.63
CA VAL A 36 -5.49 -10.04 -5.08
C VAL A 36 -5.29 -8.64 -5.66
N SER A 37 -4.42 -7.83 -5.06
CA SER A 37 -4.11 -6.48 -5.58
C SER A 37 -3.46 -6.56 -6.97
N TRP A 38 -2.55 -7.52 -7.16
CA TRP A 38 -1.96 -7.79 -8.48
C TRP A 38 -3.02 -8.19 -9.52
N LEU A 39 -3.92 -9.11 -9.14
CA LEU A 39 -4.93 -9.67 -10.04
C LEU A 39 -6.05 -8.68 -10.42
N GLN A 40 -6.18 -7.56 -9.70
CA GLN A 40 -7.07 -6.46 -10.09
C GLN A 40 -6.55 -5.68 -11.30
N GLU A 41 -5.22 -5.61 -11.50
CA GLU A 41 -4.61 -4.93 -12.64
C GLU A 41 -4.27 -5.90 -13.78
N CYS A 42 -3.86 -7.13 -13.46
CA CYS A 42 -3.43 -8.14 -14.41
C CYS A 42 -3.95 -9.51 -14.01
N SER A 43 -4.82 -10.14 -14.82
CA SER A 43 -5.36 -11.48 -14.53
C SER A 43 -4.34 -12.62 -14.62
N LYS A 44 -3.03 -12.32 -14.74
CA LYS A 44 -1.95 -13.32 -14.91
C LYS A 44 -1.14 -13.46 -13.62
N CYS A 45 -0.66 -14.67 -13.34
CA CYS A 45 0.19 -14.97 -12.19
C CYS A 45 1.54 -14.23 -12.28
N PRO A 46 2.04 -13.60 -11.19
CA PRO A 46 3.33 -12.92 -11.17
C PRO A 46 4.54 -13.83 -11.51
N LEU A 47 4.45 -15.12 -11.18
CA LEU A 47 5.55 -16.08 -11.32
C LEU A 47 5.60 -16.74 -12.70
N CYS A 48 4.48 -17.30 -13.14
CA CYS A 48 4.43 -18.09 -14.38
C CYS A 48 3.70 -17.40 -15.54
N LYS A 49 3.07 -16.24 -15.30
CA LYS A 49 2.29 -15.49 -16.30
C LYS A 49 1.03 -16.21 -16.82
N SER A 50 0.69 -17.37 -16.27
CA SER A 50 -0.57 -18.08 -16.57
C SER A 50 -1.77 -17.30 -16.07
N GLU A 51 -2.89 -17.39 -16.78
CA GLU A 51 -4.14 -16.74 -16.38
C GLU A 51 -4.70 -17.37 -15.09
N VAL A 52 -5.06 -16.51 -14.13
CA VAL A 52 -5.56 -16.90 -12.82
C VAL A 52 -7.06 -16.66 -12.77
N SER A 53 -7.83 -17.72 -12.57
CA SER A 53 -9.29 -17.67 -12.51
C SER A 53 -9.81 -17.44 -11.09
N ALA A 54 -9.08 -17.93 -10.09
CA ALA A 54 -9.45 -17.80 -8.69
C ALA A 54 -8.22 -17.81 -7.77
N VAL A 55 -8.41 -17.29 -6.57
CA VAL A 55 -7.43 -17.33 -5.48
C VAL A 55 -8.07 -18.02 -4.28
N GLN A 56 -7.41 -19.05 -3.77
CA GLN A 56 -7.82 -19.75 -2.55
C GLN A 56 -7.01 -19.21 -1.36
N TYR A 57 -7.68 -18.93 -0.23
CA TYR A 57 -7.11 -18.28 0.95
C TYR A 57 -7.86 -18.66 2.24
N ASP A 58 -7.38 -18.24 3.42
CA ASP A 58 -7.96 -18.56 4.75
C ASP A 58 -8.17 -20.09 4.94
N PHE A 59 -7.08 -20.86 4.81
CA PHE A 59 -7.09 -22.31 4.98
C PHE A 59 -7.23 -22.67 6.47
N ARG A 60 -8.41 -23.17 6.86
CA ARG A 60 -8.65 -23.72 8.22
C ARG A 60 -8.47 -25.23 8.26
N SER A 61 -8.60 -25.89 7.12
CA SER A 61 -8.35 -27.32 6.90
C SER A 61 -8.09 -27.54 5.39
N PRO A 62 -7.52 -28.68 4.96
CA PRO A 62 -7.21 -28.93 3.55
C PRO A 62 -8.41 -28.81 2.60
N SER A 63 -9.63 -29.03 3.12
CA SER A 63 -10.90 -28.91 2.41
C SER A 63 -11.71 -27.65 2.77
N CYS A 64 -11.22 -26.81 3.69
CA CYS A 64 -11.93 -25.64 4.19
C CYS A 64 -11.10 -24.38 3.94
N PHE A 65 -11.41 -23.70 2.83
CA PHE A 65 -10.77 -22.47 2.39
C PHE A 65 -11.80 -21.53 1.74
N LYS A 66 -11.49 -20.24 1.71
CA LYS A 66 -12.25 -19.22 0.99
C LYS A 66 -11.70 -19.07 -0.42
N THR A 67 -12.59 -18.75 -1.37
CA THR A 67 -12.23 -18.56 -2.77
C THR A 67 -12.61 -17.15 -3.22
N TYR A 68 -11.63 -16.39 -3.68
CA TYR A 68 -11.81 -15.12 -4.36
C TYR A 68 -11.80 -15.34 -5.88
N LYS A 69 -12.85 -14.93 -6.58
CA LYS A 69 -12.95 -15.04 -8.05
C LYS A 69 -12.32 -13.82 -8.72
N VAL A 70 -11.39 -14.07 -9.63
CA VAL A 70 -10.73 -13.00 -10.41
C VAL A 70 -11.63 -12.63 -11.59
N ARG A 71 -11.85 -11.33 -11.80
CA ARG A 71 -12.54 -10.85 -13.00
C ARG A 71 -11.53 -10.79 -14.13
N THR A 72 -11.66 -11.68 -15.11
CA THR A 72 -10.83 -11.64 -16.32
C THR A 72 -10.99 -10.28 -17.02
N THR A 73 -9.88 -9.59 -17.24
CA THR A 73 -9.82 -8.28 -17.93
C THR A 73 -10.06 -8.37 -19.45
N ALA A 74 -10.61 -9.47 -19.96
CA ALA A 74 -10.78 -9.75 -21.39
C ALA A 74 -12.22 -9.63 -21.93
N LEU A 75 -13.18 -9.04 -21.20
CA LEU A 75 -14.57 -8.94 -21.67
C LEU A 75 -15.09 -7.49 -21.65
N SER A 76 -14.70 -6.76 -22.70
CA SER A 76 -15.48 -5.63 -23.25
C SER A 76 -15.52 -5.78 -24.77
N SER A 77 -16.32 -6.73 -25.26
CA SER A 77 -16.68 -6.86 -26.68
C SER A 77 -18.04 -7.54 -26.75
N GLU A 78 -19.11 -6.75 -26.67
CA GLU A 78 -20.45 -7.24 -27.00
C GLU A 78 -20.61 -7.45 -28.53
N PRO A 79 -21.42 -8.43 -28.96
CA PRO A 79 -21.57 -8.78 -30.37
C PRO A 79 -22.65 -7.91 -31.02
N ALA A 80 -22.24 -6.96 -31.87
CA ALA A 80 -23.16 -6.29 -32.77
C ALA A 80 -23.46 -7.18 -33.98
N GLN A 81 -24.75 -7.43 -34.18
CA GLN A 81 -25.32 -8.25 -35.23
C GLN A 81 -25.07 -7.69 -36.65
N SER A 82 -25.04 -8.62 -37.58
CA SER A 82 -24.74 -8.59 -39.02
C SER A 82 -25.41 -7.51 -39.91
N THR A 83 -24.67 -7.16 -40.99
CA THR A 83 -25.11 -6.79 -42.37
C THR A 83 -25.90 -5.47 -42.54
N THR A 84 -25.54 -4.51 -43.41
CA THR A 84 -25.47 -4.62 -44.89
C THR A 84 -24.78 -3.35 -45.48
N SER A 85 -24.18 -3.52 -46.66
CA SER A 85 -23.47 -2.58 -47.53
C SER A 85 -24.18 -1.27 -47.92
N LEU A 86 -23.39 -0.21 -48.19
CA LEU A 86 -23.38 0.60 -49.43
C LEU A 86 -22.24 1.66 -49.41
N PRO A 87 -21.60 2.00 -50.55
CA PRO A 87 -20.47 2.93 -50.59
C PRO A 87 -20.91 4.34 -51.01
N HIS A 88 -20.70 5.36 -50.17
CA HIS A 88 -20.80 6.75 -50.60
C HIS A 88 -19.49 7.50 -50.34
N ARG A 89 -18.83 7.86 -51.45
CA ARG A 89 -17.74 8.82 -51.53
C ARG A 89 -18.16 10.15 -50.91
N TYR A 90 -17.50 10.54 -49.83
CA TYR A 90 -17.30 11.95 -49.49
C TYR A 90 -15.86 12.13 -49.02
N ALA A 91 -15.18 13.10 -49.64
CA ALA A 91 -13.79 13.44 -49.39
C ALA A 91 -13.58 13.96 -47.95
N PRO A 92 -12.47 13.61 -47.27
CA PRO A 92 -12.21 14.10 -45.93
C PRO A 92 -11.55 15.49 -45.94
N LEU A 93 -12.15 16.43 -45.22
CA LEU A 93 -11.51 17.69 -44.80
C LEU A 93 -10.35 17.39 -43.83
N PRO A 94 -9.25 18.16 -43.84
CA PRO A 94 -8.09 17.90 -42.99
C PRO A 94 -8.43 18.20 -41.52
N ARG A 95 -8.53 17.12 -40.73
CA ARG A 95 -8.67 17.16 -39.27
C ARG A 95 -7.38 17.73 -38.68
N ARG A 96 -7.44 18.95 -38.14
CA ARG A 96 -6.32 19.55 -37.39
C ARG A 96 -5.86 18.55 -36.32
N TYR A 97 -4.62 18.10 -36.44
CA TYR A 97 -3.93 17.29 -35.44
C TYR A 97 -3.98 18.04 -34.11
N ARG A 98 -4.80 17.55 -33.18
CA ARG A 98 -4.70 17.94 -31.76
C ARG A 98 -3.52 17.12 -31.23
N PRO A 99 -2.39 17.74 -30.83
CA PRO A 99 -1.26 16.97 -30.33
C PRO A 99 -1.72 16.14 -29.13
N ALA A 100 -1.45 14.84 -29.18
CA ALA A 100 -1.71 13.93 -28.09
C ALA A 100 -1.00 14.43 -26.84
N ARG A 101 -1.75 14.65 -25.76
CA ARG A 101 -1.18 14.95 -24.43
C ARG A 101 -0.24 13.78 -24.09
N PRO A 102 1.04 14.02 -23.76
CA PRO A 102 1.97 12.93 -23.51
C PRO A 102 1.45 12.11 -22.33
N VAL A 103 1.18 10.82 -22.59
CA VAL A 103 0.95 9.83 -21.55
C VAL A 103 2.21 9.85 -20.70
N ARG A 104 2.13 10.42 -19.49
CA ARG A 104 3.20 10.30 -18.49
C ARG A 104 3.39 8.79 -18.30
N ARG A 105 4.51 8.26 -18.79
CA ARG A 105 4.95 6.91 -18.45
C ARG A 105 4.95 6.85 -16.92
N ARG A 106 4.16 5.95 -16.34
CA ARG A 106 4.26 5.62 -14.91
C ARG A 106 5.71 5.24 -14.68
N SER A 107 6.47 6.11 -14.01
CA SER A 107 7.79 5.74 -13.52
C SER A 107 7.60 4.54 -12.59
N PRO A 108 8.44 3.50 -12.67
CA PRO A 108 8.41 2.42 -11.70
C PRO A 108 8.50 3.03 -10.29
N PRO A 109 7.76 2.48 -9.31
CA PRO A 109 7.82 2.98 -7.94
C PRO A 109 9.28 2.97 -7.48
N PRO A 110 9.74 4.03 -6.79
CA PRO A 110 11.09 4.09 -6.26
C PRO A 110 11.36 2.86 -5.39
N GLY A 111 12.60 2.38 -5.38
CA GLY A 111 13.02 1.30 -4.48
C GLY A 111 12.66 1.63 -3.02
N PRO A 112 12.50 0.61 -2.14
CA PRO A 112 12.02 0.80 -0.77
C PRO A 112 12.83 1.85 0.01
N ASP A 113 14.12 1.97 -0.26
CA ASP A 113 15.01 2.95 0.38
C ASP A 113 14.77 4.38 -0.11
N LEU A 114 14.51 4.58 -1.41
CA LEU A 114 14.18 5.89 -1.98
C LEU A 114 12.81 6.38 -1.49
N ALA A 115 11.84 5.47 -1.33
CA ALA A 115 10.55 5.80 -0.74
C ALA A 115 10.70 6.27 0.72
N LEU A 116 11.53 5.59 1.52
CA LEU A 116 11.82 6.00 2.90
C LEU A 116 12.59 7.32 2.98
N GLN A 117 13.58 7.56 2.11
CA GLN A 117 14.28 8.84 2.03
C GLN A 117 13.33 10.01 1.73
N ARG A 118 12.38 9.82 0.81
CA ARG A 118 11.32 10.81 0.55
C ARG A 118 10.47 11.08 1.79
N ARG A 119 10.06 10.03 2.51
CA ARG A 119 9.31 10.20 3.76
C ARG A 119 10.14 10.93 4.83
N ARG A 120 11.43 10.61 4.97
CA ARG A 120 12.35 11.35 5.85
C ARG A 120 12.39 12.84 5.51
N HIS A 121 12.45 13.18 4.22
CA HIS A 121 12.38 14.57 3.77
C HIS A 121 11.06 15.23 4.19
N VAL A 122 9.91 14.57 3.95
CA VAL A 122 8.58 15.04 4.36
C VAL A 122 8.51 15.40 5.84
N TYR A 123 9.00 14.52 6.72
CA TYR A 123 9.04 14.80 8.17
C TYR A 123 10.05 15.88 8.54
N SER A 124 11.21 15.92 7.88
CA SER A 124 12.24 16.93 8.17
C SER A 124 11.81 18.35 7.80
N GLN A 125 10.98 18.49 6.76
CA GLN A 125 10.49 19.77 6.23
C GLN A 125 9.05 20.07 6.68
N ASP A 126 8.46 19.25 7.55
CA ASP A 126 7.07 19.37 8.04
C ASP A 126 6.04 19.54 6.90
N LEU A 127 6.17 18.73 5.84
CA LEU A 127 5.37 18.87 4.62
C LEU A 127 4.03 18.12 4.74
N TYR A 128 2.96 18.87 4.97
CA TYR A 128 1.60 18.32 4.98
C TYR A 128 1.14 18.00 3.55
N SER A 129 0.61 16.79 3.34
CA SER A 129 -0.04 16.48 2.06
C SER A 129 -1.20 17.44 1.81
N LEU A 130 -1.23 17.97 0.59
CA LEU A 130 -2.34 18.75 0.09
C LEU A 130 -3.57 17.86 0.05
N HIS A 131 -4.71 18.44 0.42
CA HIS A 131 -5.97 17.72 0.49
C HIS A 131 -6.25 17.02 -0.85
N VAL A 132 -6.15 15.68 -0.85
CA VAL A 132 -6.59 14.86 -1.97
C VAL A 132 -8.10 15.09 -2.10
N GLY A 133 -8.48 15.93 -3.06
CA GLY A 133 -9.86 16.31 -3.30
C GLY A 133 -10.76 15.08 -3.35
N SER A 134 -11.88 15.15 -2.65
CA SER A 134 -12.96 14.18 -2.75
C SER A 134 -13.42 14.17 -4.22
N ASN A 135 -12.97 13.21 -5.02
CA ASN A 135 -13.57 12.98 -6.32
C ASN A 135 -15.06 12.65 -6.11
N ARG A 136 -15.92 12.96 -7.09
CA ARG A 136 -17.36 12.59 -7.06
C ARG A 136 -17.61 11.06 -6.94
N ILE A 137 -16.55 10.25 -7.06
CA ILE A 137 -16.55 8.79 -6.88
C ILE A 137 -16.12 8.40 -5.44
N SER A 138 -15.35 9.23 -4.74
CA SER A 138 -15.00 9.05 -3.33
C SER A 138 -16.03 9.78 -2.48
N GLN A 139 -17.07 9.07 -2.05
CA GLN A 139 -17.96 9.56 -1.00
C GLN A 139 -17.11 9.85 0.24
N HIS A 140 -16.98 11.13 0.61
CA HIS A 140 -16.10 11.59 1.67
C HIS A 140 -16.66 11.16 3.03
N SER A 141 -16.26 9.98 3.52
CA SER A 141 -16.58 9.55 4.87
C SER A 141 -15.43 9.91 5.80
N ASN A 142 -15.72 10.68 6.85
CA ASN A 142 -14.81 10.82 7.97
C ASN A 142 -14.62 9.44 8.60
N ILE A 143 -13.37 9.03 8.76
CA ILE A 143 -13.04 7.75 9.37
C ILE A 143 -13.22 7.90 10.87
N THR A 144 -14.39 7.50 11.35
CA THR A 144 -14.67 7.49 12.79
C THR A 144 -14.05 6.25 13.43
N PRO A 145 -13.76 6.28 14.75
CA PRO A 145 -13.23 5.12 15.47
C PRO A 145 -14.12 3.88 15.33
N THR A 146 -15.44 4.08 15.30
CA THR A 146 -16.44 3.02 15.12
C THR A 146 -16.34 2.34 13.75
N ILE A 147 -16.16 3.11 12.67
CA ILE A 147 -15.97 2.58 11.32
C ILE A 147 -14.64 1.84 11.24
N PHE A 148 -13.58 2.42 11.80
CA PHE A 148 -12.25 1.84 11.81
C PHE A 148 -12.22 0.50 12.56
N ALA A 149 -12.83 0.43 13.74
CA ALA A 149 -12.91 -0.78 14.56
C ALA A 149 -13.65 -1.92 13.86
N ARG A 150 -14.68 -1.61 13.06
CA ARG A 150 -15.49 -2.60 12.32
C ARG A 150 -14.89 -3.02 10.97
N THR A 151 -13.97 -2.24 10.42
CA THR A 151 -13.48 -2.45 9.04
C THR A 151 -12.05 -3.01 9.05
N PRO A 152 -11.85 -4.33 8.91
CA PRO A 152 -10.52 -4.94 8.96
C PRO A 152 -9.60 -4.46 7.83
N VAL A 153 -10.16 -4.12 6.67
CA VAL A 153 -9.40 -3.56 5.54
C VAL A 153 -8.75 -2.22 5.92
N LEU A 154 -9.45 -1.34 6.65
CA LEU A 154 -8.87 -0.08 7.10
C LEU A 154 -7.76 -0.30 8.14
N GLN A 155 -7.91 -1.30 9.01
CA GLN A 155 -6.88 -1.66 9.98
C GLN A 155 -5.63 -2.20 9.30
N SER A 156 -5.78 -3.06 8.28
CA SER A 156 -4.66 -3.56 7.48
C SER A 156 -3.95 -2.44 6.72
N ARG A 157 -4.71 -1.54 6.08
CA ARG A 157 -4.15 -0.34 5.41
C ARG A 157 -3.43 0.57 6.39
N ALA A 158 -3.98 0.79 7.59
CA ALA A 158 -3.32 1.56 8.63
C ALA A 158 -1.99 0.93 9.03
N ARG A 159 -1.97 -0.38 9.36
CA ARG A 159 -0.73 -1.09 9.72
C ARG A 159 0.35 -0.97 8.65
N THR A 160 -0.03 -1.13 7.38
CA THR A 160 0.90 -1.00 6.25
C THR A 160 1.58 0.38 6.24
N PHE A 161 0.80 1.45 6.41
CA PHE A 161 1.32 2.81 6.49
C PHE A 161 2.17 3.03 7.75
N ILE A 162 1.66 2.64 8.92
CA ILE A 162 2.34 2.82 10.22
C ILE A 162 3.72 2.17 10.20
N ARG A 163 3.85 0.92 9.72
CA ARG A 163 5.16 0.24 9.64
C ARG A 163 6.18 1.02 8.82
N ARG A 164 5.78 1.55 7.66
CA ARG A 164 6.68 2.38 6.83
C ARG A 164 7.06 3.67 7.55
N GLU A 165 6.09 4.38 8.11
CA GLU A 165 6.36 5.68 8.75
C GLU A 165 7.20 5.52 10.02
N LEU A 166 7.03 4.46 10.80
CA LEU A 166 7.86 4.23 11.98
C LEU A 166 9.35 4.07 11.63
N ARG A 167 9.66 3.58 10.42
CA ARG A 167 11.05 3.49 9.89
C ARG A 167 11.67 4.83 9.56
N VAL A 168 10.89 5.92 9.48
CA VAL A 168 11.41 7.29 9.31
C VAL A 168 12.19 7.72 10.56
N PHE A 169 11.72 7.31 11.73
CA PHE A 169 12.30 7.67 13.01
C PHE A 169 13.55 6.83 13.31
N SER A 170 14.73 7.43 13.15
CA SER A 170 16.01 6.77 13.37
C SER A 170 16.21 6.22 14.78
N PHE A 171 15.53 6.76 15.79
CA PHE A 171 15.57 6.22 17.15
C PHE A 171 14.82 4.87 17.27
N LEU A 172 13.83 4.62 16.41
CA LEU A 172 13.16 3.32 16.30
C LEU A 172 13.91 2.38 15.35
N TYR A 173 14.54 2.93 14.29
CA TYR A 173 15.29 2.16 13.29
C TYR A 173 16.61 2.84 12.89
N PRO A 174 17.68 2.69 13.69
CA PRO A 174 18.98 3.32 13.37
C PRO A 174 19.62 2.72 12.12
N GLU A 175 19.30 1.45 11.79
CA GLU A 175 20.07 0.66 10.81
C GLU A 175 20.02 1.22 9.37
N ALA A 176 18.91 1.85 8.99
CA ALA A 176 18.78 2.49 7.67
C ALA A 176 19.56 3.82 7.53
N ALA A 177 20.36 4.19 8.54
CA ALA A 177 21.34 5.28 8.48
C ALA A 177 22.80 4.78 8.60
N VAL A 178 23.01 3.56 9.12
CA VAL A 178 24.35 2.96 9.37
C VAL A 178 24.72 1.87 8.35
N ALA A 179 23.75 1.34 7.59
CA ALA A 179 24.03 0.43 6.46
C ALA A 179 24.92 1.06 5.37
N GLU A 180 25.04 2.39 5.32
CA GLU A 180 25.99 3.08 4.44
C GLU A 180 27.37 3.35 5.07
N ALA A 181 27.56 3.14 6.38
CA ALA A 181 28.71 3.70 7.10
C ALA A 181 29.68 2.69 7.71
N SER A 182 29.31 1.47 8.12
CA SER A 182 30.28 0.63 8.85
C SER A 182 30.00 -0.87 8.79
N SER A 183 30.74 -1.54 7.91
CA SER A 183 31.14 -2.94 8.09
C SER A 183 32.11 -3.03 9.28
N ALA A 184 31.79 -3.92 10.23
CA ALA A 184 32.57 -4.37 11.40
C ALA A 184 32.23 -3.70 12.75
N SER A 185 31.32 -4.33 13.50
CA SER A 185 31.31 -4.39 14.97
C SER A 185 30.42 -5.54 15.48
N SER A 186 30.67 -5.95 16.73
CA SER A 186 30.16 -7.10 17.51
C SER A 186 28.69 -7.55 17.30
N ALA A 187 28.50 -8.61 16.50
CA ALA A 187 27.20 -9.14 16.06
C ALA A 187 26.21 -9.58 17.17
N THR A 188 26.68 -9.91 18.38
CA THR A 188 25.81 -10.50 19.43
C THR A 188 25.02 -9.45 20.22
N ALA A 189 25.64 -8.34 20.62
CA ALA A 189 24.96 -7.24 21.34
C ALA A 189 24.11 -6.36 20.40
N GLU A 190 24.47 -6.33 19.13
CA GLU A 190 23.78 -5.56 18.09
C GLU A 190 22.45 -6.23 17.69
N THR A 191 22.43 -7.56 17.65
CA THR A 191 21.22 -8.38 17.42
C THR A 191 20.18 -8.18 18.54
N ASP A 192 20.61 -8.16 19.80
CA ASP A 192 19.71 -8.00 20.96
C ASP A 192 19.07 -6.59 20.98
N ARG A 193 19.86 -5.55 20.69
CA ARG A 193 19.36 -4.18 20.56
C ARG A 193 18.47 -3.97 19.32
N SER A 194 18.73 -4.67 18.22
CA SER A 194 17.88 -4.64 17.02
C SER A 194 16.50 -5.26 17.33
N THR A 195 16.51 -6.42 17.97
CA THR A 195 15.29 -7.14 18.37
C THR A 195 14.44 -6.32 19.32
N GLN A 196 15.04 -5.72 20.36
CA GLN A 196 14.31 -4.85 21.30
C GLN A 196 13.67 -3.64 20.60
N ARG A 197 14.31 -3.08 19.57
CA ARG A 197 13.78 -1.93 18.83
C ARG A 197 12.64 -2.33 17.89
N ALA A 198 12.76 -3.46 17.21
CA ALA A 198 11.67 -4.03 16.44
C ALA A 198 10.45 -4.29 17.34
N ASN A 199 10.67 -4.83 18.55
CA ASN A 199 9.62 -5.01 19.54
C ASN A 199 8.98 -3.69 19.98
N ASN A 200 9.79 -2.63 20.20
CA ASN A 200 9.27 -1.30 20.54
C ASN A 200 8.42 -0.70 19.41
N ALA A 201 8.84 -0.89 18.15
CA ALA A 201 8.10 -0.39 17.00
C ALA A 201 6.78 -1.16 16.77
N GLU A 202 6.79 -2.48 16.94
CA GLU A 202 5.57 -3.30 16.88
C GLU A 202 4.61 -2.99 18.04
N PHE A 203 5.14 -2.73 19.25
CA PHE A 203 4.34 -2.22 20.36
C PHE A 203 3.69 -0.89 20.03
N LEU A 204 4.46 0.07 19.51
CA LEU A 204 3.95 1.38 19.13
C LEU A 204 2.93 1.28 17.99
N LEU A 205 3.13 0.37 17.05
CA LEU A 205 2.16 0.07 15.99
C LEU A 205 0.83 -0.41 16.58
N GLU A 206 0.84 -1.39 17.47
CA GLU A 206 -0.40 -1.89 18.08
C GLU A 206 -1.06 -0.85 18.99
N TYR A 207 -0.26 -0.02 19.67
CA TYR A 207 -0.75 1.14 20.43
C TYR A 207 -1.44 2.17 19.52
N ILE A 208 -0.85 2.53 18.38
CA ILE A 208 -1.47 3.42 17.40
C ILE A 208 -2.77 2.81 16.87
N ILE A 209 -2.79 1.51 16.53
CA ILE A 209 -4.02 0.83 16.11
C ILE A 209 -5.10 0.87 17.19
N ALA A 210 -4.72 0.73 18.47
CA ALA A 210 -5.65 0.86 19.59
C ALA A 210 -6.23 2.28 19.70
N ILE A 211 -5.40 3.32 19.55
CA ILE A 211 -5.85 4.73 19.49
C ILE A 211 -6.86 4.92 18.35
N LEU A 212 -6.56 4.43 17.15
CA LEU A 212 -7.47 4.58 15.99
C LEU A 212 -8.83 3.89 16.17
N LYS A 213 -8.92 2.91 17.08
CA LYS A 213 -10.18 2.22 17.43
C LYS A 213 -11.03 2.98 18.44
N THR A 214 -10.43 3.88 19.23
CA THR A 214 -11.09 4.54 20.37
C THR A 214 -11.16 6.07 20.25
N VAL A 215 -10.22 6.68 19.54
CA VAL A 215 -10.04 8.13 19.43
C VAL A 215 -10.12 8.56 17.97
N ASP A 216 -10.84 9.66 17.70
CA ASP A 216 -10.95 10.23 16.35
C ASP A 216 -9.65 10.94 15.97
N ILE A 217 -9.09 10.58 14.80
CA ILE A 217 -7.88 11.19 14.21
C ILE A 217 -8.05 12.71 14.04
N LYS A 218 -9.28 13.16 13.72
CA LYS A 218 -9.62 14.58 13.52
C LYS A 218 -10.41 15.18 14.69
N GLY A 219 -10.38 14.55 15.85
CA GLY A 219 -11.08 15.03 17.03
C GLY A 219 -10.64 16.46 17.38
N ALA A 220 -11.60 17.35 17.61
CA ALA A 220 -11.33 18.74 17.99
C ALA A 220 -10.53 18.88 19.30
N SER A 221 -10.53 17.83 20.13
CA SER A 221 -9.75 17.74 21.36
C SER A 221 -8.26 17.50 21.15
N GLY A 222 -7.82 17.11 19.94
CA GLY A 222 -6.40 16.77 19.69
C GLY A 222 -5.90 15.56 20.49
N GLN A 223 -6.78 14.76 21.09
CA GLN A 223 -6.40 13.67 21.99
C GLN A 223 -5.46 12.65 21.36
N ALA A 224 -5.67 12.31 20.08
CA ALA A 224 -4.78 11.38 19.35
C ALA A 224 -3.36 11.94 19.22
N GLU A 225 -3.21 13.25 19.05
CA GLU A 225 -1.90 13.90 19.01
C GLU A 225 -1.22 13.84 20.39
N GLU A 226 -1.96 14.16 21.45
CA GLU A 226 -1.45 14.14 22.83
C GLU A 226 -0.94 12.76 23.24
N MET A 227 -1.63 11.69 22.83
CA MET A 227 -1.21 10.31 23.12
C MET A 227 0.06 9.89 22.34
N LEU A 228 0.31 10.48 21.16
CA LEU A 228 1.44 10.11 20.31
C LEU A 228 2.66 11.04 20.46
N GLN A 229 2.47 12.26 20.96
CA GLN A 229 3.56 13.23 21.07
C GLN A 229 4.69 12.76 22.00
N GLU A 230 4.39 11.92 23.00
CA GLU A 230 5.39 11.38 23.92
C GLU A 230 6.37 10.42 23.22
N PHE A 231 5.91 9.75 22.15
CA PHE A 231 6.70 8.78 21.41
C PHE A 231 7.38 9.38 20.18
N LEU A 232 6.65 10.23 19.43
CA LEU A 232 7.11 10.74 18.14
C LEU A 232 7.58 12.20 18.19
N GLY A 233 7.24 12.93 19.26
CA GLY A 233 7.31 14.39 19.32
C GLY A 233 6.06 15.05 18.74
N ARG A 234 5.74 16.25 19.21
CA ARG A 234 4.49 16.96 18.89
C ARG A 234 4.29 17.22 17.39
N GLN A 235 5.31 17.81 16.73
CA GLN A 235 5.23 18.15 15.30
C GLN A 235 5.09 16.89 14.45
N ALA A 236 5.93 15.87 14.70
CA ALA A 236 5.87 14.62 13.96
C ALA A 236 4.56 13.86 14.20
N ALA A 237 4.01 13.87 15.42
CA ALA A 237 2.71 13.26 15.71
C ALA A 237 1.57 13.92 14.90
N ARG A 238 1.54 15.26 14.82
CA ARG A 238 0.57 16.01 14.00
C ARG A 238 0.65 15.62 12.53
N LEU A 239 1.85 15.70 11.96
CA LEU A 239 2.07 15.37 10.57
C LEU A 239 1.73 13.91 10.29
N PHE A 240 2.16 12.99 11.15
CA PHE A 240 1.84 11.56 11.04
C PHE A 240 0.34 11.31 11.00
N LEU A 241 -0.43 11.89 11.92
CA LEU A 241 -1.89 11.73 11.95
C LEU A 241 -2.57 12.34 10.72
N HIS A 242 -2.06 13.48 10.24
CA HIS A 242 -2.54 14.10 9.00
C HIS A 242 -2.34 13.18 7.79
N GLU A 243 -1.12 12.69 7.60
CA GLU A 243 -0.75 11.80 6.49
C GLU A 243 -1.49 10.46 6.57
N LEU A 244 -1.59 9.87 7.77
CA LEU A 244 -2.36 8.65 8.01
C LEU A 244 -3.83 8.85 7.65
N GLY A 245 -4.43 9.97 8.07
CA GLY A 245 -5.80 10.30 7.71
C GLY A 245 -5.99 10.49 6.21
N ALA A 246 -5.03 11.10 5.51
CA ALA A 246 -5.04 11.25 4.06
C ALA A 246 -4.92 9.90 3.34
N TRP A 247 -3.99 9.05 3.79
CA TRP A 247 -3.82 7.69 3.28
C TRP A 247 -5.09 6.85 3.42
N LEU A 248 -5.68 6.78 4.62
CA LEU A 248 -6.85 5.94 4.85
C LEU A 248 -8.08 6.39 4.05
N ARG A 249 -8.23 7.71 3.80
CA ARG A 249 -9.28 8.26 2.92
C ARG A 249 -8.99 8.07 1.44
N SER A 250 -7.74 7.86 1.07
CA SER A 250 -7.36 7.70 -0.33
C SER A 250 -7.90 6.39 -0.90
N PRO A 251 -8.14 6.30 -2.23
CA PRO A 251 -8.55 5.07 -2.88
C PRO A 251 -7.38 4.08 -3.10
N TYR A 252 -6.13 4.47 -2.79
CA TYR A 252 -4.96 3.67 -3.07
C TYR A 252 -4.82 2.50 -2.10
N THR A 253 -4.56 1.31 -2.63
CA THR A 253 -4.39 0.09 -1.84
C THR A 253 -2.93 -0.17 -1.47
N ASN A 254 -1.99 0.39 -2.22
CA ASN A 254 -0.55 0.28 -1.98
C ASN A 254 0.10 1.66 -1.76
N LEU A 255 1.21 1.67 -1.03
CA LEU A 255 1.92 2.90 -0.66
C LEU A 255 2.64 3.56 -1.84
N GLY A 256 3.14 2.78 -2.80
CA GLY A 256 3.86 3.32 -3.96
C GLY A 256 2.98 4.17 -4.88
N ASP A 257 1.74 3.74 -5.10
CA ASP A 257 0.73 4.51 -5.83
C ASP A 257 0.36 5.77 -5.06
N TRP A 258 0.19 5.68 -3.74
CA TRP A 258 -0.06 6.86 -2.93
C TRP A 258 1.11 7.85 -2.98
N ASP A 259 2.35 7.40 -2.80
CA ASP A 259 3.56 8.22 -2.88
C ASP A 259 3.70 8.92 -4.24
N SER A 260 3.24 8.28 -5.33
CA SER A 260 3.30 8.83 -6.68
C SER A 260 2.24 9.89 -6.98
N HIS A 261 1.15 9.93 -6.21
CA HIS A 261 -0.01 10.80 -6.45
C HIS A 261 -0.25 11.83 -5.35
N VAL A 262 0.25 11.59 -4.14
CA VAL A 262 0.20 12.56 -3.05
C VAL A 262 0.96 13.81 -3.46
N GLN A 263 0.40 14.97 -3.15
CA GLN A 263 0.98 16.25 -3.52
C GLN A 263 1.35 16.99 -2.25
N TYR A 264 2.51 17.63 -2.25
CA TYR A 264 2.97 18.51 -1.18
C TYR A 264 3.10 19.93 -1.72
N ARG A 265 3.17 20.90 -0.81
CA ARG A 265 3.39 22.30 -1.19
C ARG A 265 4.72 22.49 -1.93
N GLU A 266 5.72 21.69 -1.59
CA GLU A 266 7.03 21.68 -2.22
C GLU A 266 7.26 20.34 -2.93
N PRO A 267 7.90 20.33 -4.12
CA PRO A 267 8.17 19.10 -4.84
C PRO A 267 9.24 18.25 -4.14
N LEU A 268 8.97 16.93 -4.04
CA LEU A 268 9.82 15.90 -3.47
C LEU A 268 10.70 15.17 -4.50
#